data_AF-A0AAV2EU41-F1
#
_entry.id   AF-A0AAV2EU41-F1
#
_cell.length_a   1.000
_cell.length_b   1.000
_cell.length_c   1.000
_cell.angle_alpha   90.00
_cell.angle_beta   90.00
_cell.angle_gamma   90.00
#
_symmetry.space_group_name_H-M   'P 1'
#
loop_
_entity.id
_entity.type
_entity.pdbx_description
1 polymer ?
#
loop_
_entity_poly.entity_id
_entity_poly.type
_entity_poly.pdbx_seq_one_letter_code
_entity_poly.pdbx_strand_id
1 'polypeptide(L)'
;MTVQENIDFIRTNRSSELSYLTTSNGPLIFVGEWVAEWKISKASKDDLSRFGEAQLEVYGRATFGWSYWALKNVNNHWSLEWMIDNGFIKL
;
A
#
# COMPACT_ATOMS: atom_id res chain seq x y z
N MET A 1 1.04 11.85 -12.21
CA MET A 1 1.77 11.75 -10.94
C MET A 1 3.10 11.04 -11.21
N THR A 2 4.20 11.62 -10.78
CA THR A 2 5.53 11.01 -10.76
C THR A 2 5.62 9.92 -9.68
N VAL A 3 6.73 9.18 -9.65
CA VAL A 3 6.98 8.20 -8.58
C VAL A 3 6.88 8.87 -7.21
N GLN A 4 7.57 9.99 -7.02
CA GLN A 4 7.62 10.68 -5.74
C GLN A 4 6.25 11.24 -5.36
N GLU A 5 5.50 11.81 -6.30
CA GLU A 5 4.14 12.31 -6.04
C GLU A 5 3.19 11.21 -5.58
N ASN A 6 3.31 9.97 -6.10
CA ASN A 6 2.50 8.84 -5.64
C ASN A 6 2.88 8.42 -4.22
N ILE A 7 4.17 8.34 -3.90
CA ILE A 7 4.66 8.03 -2.55
C ILE A 7 4.20 9.10 -1.55
N ASP A 8 4.36 10.37 -1.90
CA ASP A 8 3.97 11.50 -1.05
C ASP A 8 2.46 11.52 -0.82
N PHE A 9 1.66 11.20 -1.83
CA PHE A 9 0.20 11.09 -1.68
C PHE A 9 -0.20 10.02 -0.65
N ILE A 10 0.50 8.88 -0.60
CA ILE A 10 0.27 7.86 0.45
C ILE A 10 0.62 8.44 1.83
N ARG A 11 1.80 9.01 1.96
CA ARG A 11 2.32 9.51 3.24
C ARG A 11 1.58 10.74 3.79
N THR A 12 0.94 11.51 2.92
CA THR A 12 0.23 12.74 3.30
C THR A 12 -1.28 12.52 3.29
N ASN A 13 -1.89 12.33 2.12
CA ASN A 13 -3.34 12.24 1.96
C ASN A 13 -3.90 10.98 2.61
N ARG A 14 -3.40 9.78 2.26
CA ARG A 14 -3.93 8.53 2.81
C ARG A 14 -3.66 8.42 4.31
N SER A 15 -2.50 8.87 4.78
CA SER A 15 -2.21 8.95 6.21
C SER A 15 -3.17 9.87 6.96
N SER A 16 -3.48 11.05 6.40
CA SER A 16 -4.45 11.99 6.99
C SER A 16 -5.85 11.39 7.05
N GLU A 17 -6.30 10.76 5.96
CA GLU A 17 -7.61 10.09 5.90
C GLU A 17 -7.73 8.95 6.91
N LEU A 18 -6.71 8.10 7.02
CA LEU A 18 -6.69 7.02 8.02
C LEU A 18 -6.69 7.57 9.45
N SER A 19 -5.94 8.66 9.70
CA SER A 19 -5.88 9.31 11.02
C SER A 19 -7.21 9.95 11.38
N TYR A 20 -7.91 10.55 10.42
CA TYR A 20 -9.22 11.14 10.62
C TYR A 20 -10.27 10.11 11.06
N LEU A 21 -10.21 8.89 10.49
CA LEU A 21 -11.09 7.78 10.87
C LEU A 21 -10.69 7.14 12.21
N THR A 22 -9.42 7.26 12.61
CA THR A 22 -8.89 6.63 13.81
C THR A 22 -9.10 7.55 15.02
N THR A 23 -10.19 7.29 15.77
CA THR A 23 -10.54 8.07 16.97
C THR A 23 -10.33 7.27 18.25
N SER A 24 -10.07 7.98 19.36
CA SER A 24 -9.99 7.34 20.69
C SER A 24 -11.32 6.72 21.07
N ASN A 25 -11.32 5.44 21.45
CA ASN A 25 -12.52 4.62 21.69
C ASN A 25 -13.47 4.50 20.48
N GLY A 26 -12.94 4.72 19.26
CA GLY A 26 -13.67 4.54 18.01
C GLY A 26 -13.72 3.08 17.54
N PRO A 27 -14.40 2.80 16.42
CA PRO A 27 -14.39 1.48 15.81
C PRO A 27 -12.99 1.09 15.35
N LEU A 28 -12.72 -0.22 15.30
CA LEU A 28 -11.51 -0.75 14.71
C LEU A 28 -11.55 -0.54 13.19
N ILE A 29 -10.45 -0.06 12.62
CA ILE A 29 -10.34 0.31 11.21
C ILE A 29 -9.53 -0.74 10.47
N PHE A 30 -10.08 -1.25 9.38
CA PHE A 30 -9.45 -2.23 8.51
C PHE A 30 -9.29 -1.66 7.10
N VAL A 31 -8.07 -1.65 6.57
CA VAL A 31 -7.85 -1.32 5.15
C VAL A 31 -8.09 -2.59 4.33
N GLY A 32 -9.34 -2.76 3.89
CA GLY A 32 -9.81 -4.00 3.29
C GLY A 32 -9.18 -4.35 1.95
N GLU A 33 -8.80 -3.36 1.15
CA GLU A 33 -8.21 -3.61 -0.16
C GLU A 33 -7.19 -2.52 -0.49
N TRP A 34 -5.99 -2.95 -0.86
CA TRP A 34 -4.97 -2.11 -1.49
C TRP A 34 -4.08 -2.95 -2.40
N VAL A 35 -3.45 -2.31 -3.38
CA VAL A 35 -2.49 -2.91 -4.31
C VAL A 35 -1.36 -1.92 -4.55
N ALA A 36 -0.14 -2.41 -4.80
CA ALA A 36 1.01 -1.58 -5.15
C ALA A 36 1.10 -1.25 -6.64
N GLU A 37 0.09 -1.63 -7.44
CA GLU A 37 0.04 -1.31 -8.86
C GLU A 37 -0.26 0.17 -9.11
N TRP A 38 0.40 0.76 -10.10
CA TRP A 38 0.23 2.15 -10.51
C TRP A 38 0.36 2.34 -12.03
N LYS A 39 -0.05 3.50 -12.55
CA LYS A 39 0.02 3.81 -14.00
C LYS A 39 1.35 4.45 -14.43
N ILE A 40 2.44 4.27 -13.68
CA ILE A 40 3.74 4.84 -14.03
C ILE A 40 4.48 3.90 -14.99
N SER A 41 4.65 4.34 -16.24
CA SER A 41 5.45 3.60 -17.22
C SER A 41 6.94 3.69 -16.90
N LYS A 42 7.69 2.60 -17.14
CA LYS A 42 9.15 2.54 -17.00
C LYS A 42 9.68 2.84 -15.58
N ALA A 43 8.85 2.69 -14.56
CA ALA A 43 9.32 2.73 -13.16
C ALA A 43 10.31 1.59 -12.91
N SER A 44 11.34 1.87 -12.11
CA SER A 44 12.27 0.83 -11.68
C SER A 44 11.61 -0.10 -10.65
N LYS A 45 12.23 -1.25 -10.40
CA LYS A 45 11.84 -2.13 -9.30
C LYS A 45 11.89 -1.40 -7.95
N ASP A 46 12.92 -0.59 -7.74
CA ASP A 46 13.10 0.20 -6.51
C ASP A 46 11.96 1.21 -6.31
N ASP A 47 11.53 1.88 -7.38
CA ASP A 47 10.41 2.81 -7.32
C ASP A 47 9.12 2.12 -6.83
N LEU A 48 8.80 0.96 -7.40
CA LEU A 48 7.62 0.18 -7.01
C LEU A 48 7.74 -0.34 -5.57
N SER A 49 8.93 -0.79 -5.17
CA SER A 49 9.20 -1.22 -3.79
C SER A 49 9.01 -0.08 -2.79
N ARG A 50 9.52 1.13 -3.07
CA ARG A 50 9.34 2.31 -2.22
C ARG A 50 7.88 2.72 -2.11
N PHE A 51 7.10 2.53 -3.17
CA PHE A 51 5.66 2.76 -3.14
C PHE A 51 4.92 1.75 -2.26
N GLY A 52 5.20 0.46 -2.43
CA GLY A 52 4.66 -0.59 -1.57
C GLY A 52 5.03 -0.42 -0.10
N GLU A 53 6.27 -0.01 0.19
CA GLU A 53 6.74 0.31 1.55
C GLU A 53 5.95 1.47 2.16
N ALA A 54 5.72 2.55 1.42
CA ALA A 54 4.91 3.66 1.90
C ALA A 54 3.46 3.23 2.22
N GLN A 55 2.88 2.34 1.41
CA GLN A 55 1.56 1.77 1.67
C GLN A 55 1.54 0.89 2.92
N LEU A 56 2.51 0.00 3.10
CA LEU A 56 2.64 -0.82 4.32
C LEU A 56 2.83 0.04 5.56
N GLU A 57 3.67 1.08 5.49
CA GLU A 57 3.94 2.01 6.58
C GLU A 57 2.67 2.75 7.03
N VAL A 58 1.85 3.20 6.07
CA VAL A 58 0.64 3.96 6.36
C VAL A 58 -0.52 3.03 6.74
N TYR A 59 -0.82 2.01 5.94
CA TYR A 59 -1.93 1.10 6.19
C TYR A 59 -1.69 0.18 7.39
N GLY A 60 -0.43 -0.09 7.74
CA GLY A 60 -0.05 -0.75 8.98
C GLY A 60 -0.45 0.00 10.26
N ARG A 61 -0.81 1.29 10.15
CA ARG A 61 -1.34 2.09 11.27
C ARG A 61 -2.83 1.86 11.52
N ALA A 62 -3.53 1.15 10.63
CA ALA A 62 -4.93 0.81 10.81
C ALA A 62 -5.11 -0.10 12.03
N THR A 63 -6.09 0.20 12.88
CA THR A 63 -6.22 -0.44 14.20
C THR A 63 -6.70 -1.89 14.17
N PHE A 64 -7.15 -2.38 13.00
CA PHE A 64 -7.49 -3.79 12.76
C PHE A 64 -6.64 -4.45 11.68
N GLY A 65 -5.61 -3.78 11.18
CA GLY A 65 -4.75 -4.26 10.10
C GLY A 65 -5.28 -3.96 8.69
N TRP A 66 -4.84 -4.76 7.72
CA TRP A 66 -5.08 -4.54 6.30
C TRP A 66 -5.08 -5.87 5.52
N SER A 67 -5.62 -5.84 4.30
CA SER A 67 -5.47 -6.94 3.33
C SER A 67 -5.08 -6.43 1.95
N TYR A 68 -4.08 -7.09 1.36
CA TYR A 68 -3.68 -6.85 -0.03
C TYR A 68 -4.70 -7.47 -0.98
N TRP A 69 -5.08 -6.73 -2.01
CA TRP A 69 -5.88 -7.24 -3.11
C TRP A 69 -4.97 -7.62 -4.29
N ALA A 70 -4.68 -8.89 -4.54
CA ALA A 70 -5.17 -10.12 -3.89
C ALA A 70 -4.00 -11.08 -3.57
N LEU A 71 -4.26 -12.21 -2.91
CA LEU A 71 -3.23 -13.22 -2.62
C LEU A 71 -2.57 -13.73 -3.93
N LYS A 72 -3.39 -14.14 -4.91
CA LYS A 72 -2.97 -14.59 -6.24
C LYS A 72 -3.74 -13.86 -7.33
N ASN A 73 -3.06 -13.50 -8.42
CA ASN A 73 -3.67 -12.85 -9.58
C ASN A 73 -2.87 -13.18 -10.85
N VAL A 74 -3.52 -13.16 -12.01
CA VAL A 74 -2.85 -13.32 -13.31
C VAL A 74 -1.92 -12.15 -13.65
N ASN A 75 -2.18 -10.97 -13.06
CA ASN A 75 -1.32 -9.81 -13.16
C ASN A 75 -0.38 -9.78 -11.95
N ASN A 76 0.93 -9.90 -12.20
CA ASN A 76 1.96 -10.06 -11.18
C ASN A 76 1.89 -9.05 -10.02
N HIS A 77 1.77 -7.75 -10.29
CA HIS A 77 1.71 -6.73 -9.24
C HIS A 77 0.40 -6.75 -8.43
N TRP A 78 -0.63 -7.44 -8.92
CA TRP A 78 -1.89 -7.66 -8.19
C TRP A 78 -1.84 -8.95 -7.36
N SER A 79 -0.74 -9.69 -7.36
CA SER A 79 -0.54 -10.90 -6.55
C SER A 79 0.42 -10.62 -5.41
N LEU A 80 -0.08 -10.65 -4.17
CA LEU A 80 0.76 -10.50 -2.97
C LEU A 80 1.85 -11.57 -2.92
N GLU A 81 1.50 -12.83 -3.24
CA GLU A 81 2.45 -13.94 -3.31
C GLU A 81 3.62 -13.59 -4.25
N TRP A 82 3.33 -13.20 -5.49
CA TRP A 82 4.36 -12.82 -6.45
C TRP A 82 5.18 -11.60 -5.98
N MET A 83 4.53 -10.61 -5.37
CA MET A 83 5.20 -9.39 -4.88
C MET A 83 6.18 -9.69 -3.74
N ILE A 84 5.85 -10.62 -2.85
CA ILE A 84 6.74 -11.08 -1.77
C ILE A 84 7.89 -11.91 -2.36
N ASP A 85 7.57 -12.91 -3.18
CA ASP A 85 8.56 -13.82 -3.76
C ASP A 85 9.60 -13.09 -4.62
N ASN A 86 9.21 -11.99 -5.25
CA ASN A 86 10.11 -11.17 -6.07
C ASN A 86 10.69 -9.98 -5.31
N GLY A 87 10.45 -9.85 -4.00
CA GLY A 87 11.06 -8.85 -3.13
C GLY A 87 10.59 -7.42 -3.37
N PHE A 88 9.40 -7.23 -3.95
CA PHE A 88 8.76 -5.92 -4.07
C PHE A 88 8.13 -5.49 -2.75
N ILE A 89 7.51 -6.44 -2.04
CA ILE A 89 6.94 -6.28 -0.70
C ILE A 89 7.77 -7.11 0.28
N LYS A 90 8.04 -6.55 1.45
CA LYS A 90 8.68 -7.25 2.58
C LYS A 90 7.75 -7.11 3.79
N LEU A 91 7.35 -8.24 4.37
CA LEU A 91 6.48 -8.33 5.55
C LEU A 91 7.28 -8.76 6.77
#